data_AF-A0A255T008-F1
#
_entry.id   AF-A0A255T008-F1
#
_cell.length_a   1.000
_cell.length_b   1.000
_cell.length_c   1.000
_cell.angle_alpha   90.00
_cell.angle_beta   90.00
_cell.angle_gamma   90.00
#
_symmetry.space_group_name_H-M   'P 1'
#
loop_
_entity.id
_entity.type
_entity.pdbx_description
1 polymer ?
#
loop_
_entity_poly.entity_id
_entity_poly.type
_entity_poly.pdbx_seq_one_letter_code
_entity_poly.pdbx_strand_id
1 'polypeptide(L)' 'MERLLFDNDINSPTNKQFVIIENDLISRLEEEIAFTRFEKLDDTHTICRLVTSWATTPGQIEELGKIL' A
#
# COMPACT_ATOMS: atom_id res chain seq x y z
N MET A 1 -12.62 -11.08 12.20
CA MET A 1 -11.84 -11.88 11.24
C MET A 1 -12.37 -11.56 9.86
N GLU A 2 -12.01 -10.39 9.35
CA GLU A 2 -12.07 -10.11 7.92
C GLU A 2 -10.62 -9.81 7.58
N ARG A 3 -9.99 -10.80 6.94
CA ARG A 3 -8.72 -10.59 6.26
C ARG A 3 -8.97 -9.43 5.31
N LEU A 4 -8.42 -8.25 5.63
CA LEU A 4 -8.18 -7.22 4.63
C LEU A 4 -7.55 -7.95 3.45
N LEU A 5 -8.31 -8.00 2.36
CA LEU A 5 -8.12 -8.90 1.24
C LEU A 5 -6.74 -8.61 0.62
N PHE A 6 -5.76 -9.41 1.04
CA PHE A 6 -4.54 -9.71 0.32
C PHE A 6 -4.89 -10.51 -0.95
N ASP A 7 -5.67 -9.90 -1.83
CA ASP A 7 -5.64 -10.25 -3.25
C ASP A 7 -4.77 -9.15 -3.88
N ASN A 8 -3.49 -9.36 -4.16
CA ASN A 8 -3.01 -10.14 -5.31
C ASN A 8 -3.85 -10.02 -6.62
N ASP A 9 -4.90 -9.20 -6.67
CA ASP A 9 -5.78 -9.08 -7.85
C ASP A 9 -5.26 -8.11 -8.90
N ILE A 10 -4.19 -7.40 -8.57
CA ILE A 10 -3.23 -7.02 -9.58
C ILE A 10 -1.97 -7.83 -9.27
N ASN A 11 -1.90 -9.03 -9.84
CA ASN A 11 -0.61 -9.68 -10.16
C ASN A 11 0.12 -8.75 -11.13
N SER A 12 0.63 -7.63 -10.63
CA SER A 12 1.45 -6.70 -11.38
C SER A 12 2.82 -7.38 -11.48
N PRO A 13 3.26 -7.80 -12.67
CA PRO A 13 4.60 -8.35 -12.84
C PRO A 13 5.67 -7.24 -12.76
N THR A 14 5.32 -6.07 -12.21
CA THR A 14 6.15 -4.86 -12.23
C THR A 14 6.45 -4.39 -10.81
N ASN A 15 7.26 -3.34 -10.70
CA ASN A 15 7.63 -2.67 -9.45
C ASN A 15 6.49 -1.85 -8.82
N LYS A 16 5.26 -1.94 -9.33
CA LYS A 16 4.09 -1.19 -8.85
C LYS A 16 3.09 -2.16 -8.26
N GLN A 17 2.64 -1.89 -7.03
CA GLN A 17 1.55 -2.61 -6.40
C GLN A 17 0.43 -1.65 -6.01
N PHE A 18 -0.81 -2.09 -6.19
CA PHE A 18 -1.98 -1.35 -5.74
C PHE A 18 -2.57 -2.07 -4.53
N VAL A 19 -2.85 -1.30 -3.48
CA VAL A 19 -3.37 -1.81 -2.20
C VAL A 19 -4.55 -0.96 -1.75
N ILE A 20 -5.52 -1.59 -1.10
CA ILE A 20 -6.66 -0.89 -0.50
C ILE A 20 -6.29 -0.58 0.95
N ILE A 21 -6.44 0.68 1.36
CA ILE A 21 -6.06 1.15 2.70
C ILE A 21 -7.25 1.89 3.33
N GLU A 22 -7.54 1.60 4.60
CA GLU A 22 -8.52 2.35 5.41
C GLU A 22 -8.08 3.80 5.56
N ASN A 23 -9.00 4.75 5.34
CA ASN A 23 -8.73 6.18 5.32
C ASN A 23 -8.06 6.69 6.61
N ASP A 24 -8.42 6.12 7.76
CA ASP A 24 -7.86 6.46 9.08
C ASP A 24 -6.39 6.02 9.22
N LEU A 25 -5.97 4.97 8.50
CA LEU A 25 -4.58 4.51 8.47
C LEU A 25 -3.72 5.36 7.52
N ILE A 26 -4.31 5.94 6.46
CA ILE A 26 -3.54 6.64 5.41
C ILE A 26 -2.79 7.84 5.97
N SER A 27 -3.43 8.65 6.83
CA SER A 27 -2.77 9.83 7.43
C SER A 27 -1.53 9.45 8.24
N ARG A 28 -1.56 8.30 8.93
CA ARG A 28 -0.40 7.79 9.67
C ARG A 28 0.68 7.23 8.74
N LEU A 29 0.28 6.55 7.68
CA LEU A 29 1.22 6.02 6.68
C LEU A 29 1.97 7.13 5.94
N GLU A 30 1.31 8.26 5.64
CA GLU A 30 1.93 9.41 4.95
C GLU A 30 3.04 10.08 5.77
N GLU A 31 3.10 9.84 7.09
CA GLU A 31 4.20 10.31 7.94
C GLU A 31 5.46 9.44 7.84
N GLU A 32 5.28 8.13 7.58
CA GLU A 32 6.35 7.13 7.59
C GLU A 32 6.88 6.81 6.19
N ILE A 33 6.03 6.87 5.16
CA ILE A 33 6.37 6.44 3.80
C ILE A 33 5.78 7.36 2.72
N ALA A 34 6.50 7.47 1.61
CA ALA A 34 6.01 8.16 0.41
C ALA A 34 5.28 7.18 -0.52
N PHE A 35 4.04 7.51 -0.88
CA PHE A 35 3.24 6.75 -1.84
C PHE A 35 2.23 7.65 -2.56
N THR A 36 1.48 7.09 -3.51
CA THR A 36 0.44 7.82 -4.25
C THR A 36 -0.94 7.33 -3.85
N ARG A 37 -1.83 8.20 -3.38
CA ARG A 37 -3.28 7.93 -3.36
C ARG A 37 -3.76 7.87 -4.82
N PHE A 38 -4.34 6.75 -5.24
CA PHE A 38 -4.70 6.52 -6.64
C PHE A 38 -6.17 6.82 -6.91
N GLU A 39 -7.09 6.15 -6.21
CA GLU A 39 -8.54 6.32 -6.40
C GLU A 39 -9.28 6.06 -5.09
N LYS A 40 -10.34 6.83 -4.79
CA LYS A 40 -11.25 6.55 -3.67
C LYS A 40 -12.05 5.29 -4.00
N LEU A 41 -11.99 4.26 -3.16
CA LEU A 41 -12.77 3.03 -3.37
C LEU A 41 -14.19 3.18 -2.81
N ASP A 42 -14.28 3.61 -1.55
CA ASP A 42 -15.54 3.85 -0.84
C ASP A 42 -15.33 4.93 0.24
N ASP A 43 -16.32 5.15 1.11
CA ASP A 43 -16.25 6.21 2.14
C ASP A 43 -15.20 5.96 3.23
N THR A 44 -14.75 4.71 3.37
CA THR A 44 -13.80 4.26 4.39
C THR A 44 -12.45 3.81 3.82
N HIS A 45 -12.34 3.59 2.51
CA HIS A 45 -11.14 3.04 1.87
C HIS A 45 -10.67 3.83 0.64
N THR A 46 -9.35 3.84 0.44
CA THR A 46 -8.69 4.40 -0.74
C THR A 46 -7.73 3.37 -1.35
N ILE A 47 -7.74 3.24 -2.68
CA ILE A 47 -6.70 2.52 -3.42
C ILE A 47 -5.44 3.38 -3.46
N CYS A 48 -4.34 2.84 -2.96
CA CYS A 48 -3.03 3.46 -2.97
C CYS A 48 -2.08 2.69 -3.88
N ARG A 49 -1.17 3.41 -4.53
CA ARG A 49 -0.13 2.85 -5.39
C ARG A 49 1.24 2.96 -4.70
N LEU A 50 1.84 1.81 -4.47
CA LEU A 50 3.20 1.65 -3.98
C LEU A 50 4.13 1.36 -5.15
N VAL A 51 5.31 1.96 -5.15
CA VAL A 51 6.30 1.80 -6.22
C VAL A 51 7.66 1.54 -5.61
N THR A 52 8.33 0.47 -6.03
CA THR A 52 9.73 0.20 -5.68
C THR A 52 10.65 0.69 -6.79
N SER A 53 11.92 0.91 -6.48
CA SER A 53 12.95 1.26 -7.45
C SER A 53 14.20 0.41 -7.23
N TRP A 54 15.21 0.59 -8.07
CA TRP A 54 16.53 -0.01 -7.86
C TRP A 54 17.17 0.35 -6.51
N ALA A 55 16.75 1.46 -5.89
CA ALA A 55 17.24 1.87 -4.58
C ALA A 55 16.45 1.27 -3.39
N THR A 56 15.32 0.61 -3.66
CA THR A 56 14.49 0.02 -2.59
C THR A 56 15.15 -1.25 -2.07
N THR A 57 15.33 -1.35 -0.75
CA THR A 57 15.99 -2.49 -0.10
C THR A 57 14.97 -3.50 0.43
N PRO A 58 15.34 -4.79 0.57
CA PRO A 58 14.47 -5.79 1.21
C PRO A 58 14.01 -5.37 2.62
N GLY A 59 14.90 -4.74 3.41
CA GLY A 59 14.55 -4.24 4.74
C GLY A 59 13.46 -3.16 4.72
N GLN A 60 13.44 -2.29 3.71
CA GLN A 60 12.34 -1.31 3.55
C GLN A 60 11.00 -1.98 3.24
N ILE A 61 11.02 -3.10 2.51
CA ILE A 61 9.81 -3.90 2.25
C ILE A 61 9.34 -4.59 3.54
N GLU A 62 10.26 -5.11 4.34
CA GLU A 62 9.94 -5.72 5.64
C GLU A 62 9.36 -4.70 6.63
N GLU A 63 9.93 -3.49 6.71
CA GLU A 63 9.38 -2.41 7.55
C GLU A 63 7.98 -1.99 7.08
N LEU A 64 7.78 -1.83 5.77
CA LEU A 64 6.45 -1.55 5.21
C LEU A 64 5.42 -2.62 5.66
N GLY A 65 5.80 -3.89 5.64
CA GLY A 65 4.94 -5.00 6.07
C GLY A 65 4.64 -5.05 7.57
N LYS A 66 5.32 -4.25 8.41
CA LYS A 66 4.99 -4.10 9.83
C LYS A 66 3.99 -2.97 10.10
N ILE A 67 3.89 -2.02 9.17
CA ILE A 67 3.04 -0.83 9.29
C ILE A 67 1.68 -1.06 8.63
N LEU A 68 1.66 -1.83 7.53
CA LEU A 68 0.44 -2.32 6.85
C LEU A 68 -0.17 -3.52 7.57
#